data_AF-A0A358NED9-F1
#
_entry.id   AF-A0A358NED9-F1
#
_cell.length_a   1.000
_cell.length_b   1.000
_cell.length_c   1.000
_cell.angle_alpha   90.00
_cell.angle_beta   90.00
_cell.angle_gamma   90.00
#
_symmetry.space_group_name_H-M   'P 1'
#
loop_
_entity.id
_entity.type
_entity.pdbx_description
1 polymer ?
#
loop_
_entity_poly.entity_id
_entity_poly.type
_entity_poly.pdbx_seq_one_letter_code
_entity_poly.pdbx_strand_id
1 'polypeptide(L)'
;MEGIHKELREKQYNDEAITKLVDALKSMNEKGTESLSEYGVPEDVVKEVKEILESSRRYAGNRYDVEFDFTLIRGMGYYTGSIFEVAYKDLGYSIAGGGRYDEMVGNFIGEKIPAIGFSIGFERLVNQLMEEKFRVPGQEKVVLLYESGDDYIDVMKKADEFREQGYVVSLFEKAKKLSRQLNQFTEYGFNKFAVYGGEETELKDLSAN
;
A
#
# COMPACT_ATOMS: atom_id res chain seq x y z
N MET A 1 9.07 18.24 11.35
CA MET A 1 9.22 18.76 12.73
C MET A 1 9.26 20.28 12.85
N GLU A 2 9.82 21.02 11.88
CA GLU A 2 9.88 22.49 11.95
C GLU A 2 8.50 23.17 12.07
N GLY A 3 7.48 22.65 11.36
CA GLY A 3 6.11 23.14 11.45
C GLY A 3 5.54 23.09 12.88
N ILE A 4 5.77 21.99 13.61
CA ILE A 4 5.34 21.82 15.02
C ILE A 4 6.04 22.86 15.89
N HIS A 5 7.35 23.05 15.70
CA HIS A 5 8.13 24.02 16.46
C HIS A 5 7.62 25.46 16.24
N LYS A 6 7.25 25.80 15.00
CA LYS A 6 6.68 27.09 14.65
C LYS A 6 5.29 27.28 15.27
N GLU A 7 4.40 26.30 15.12
CA GLU A 7 3.03 26.36 15.62
C GLU A 7 2.97 26.49 17.15
N LEU A 8 3.78 25.72 17.87
CA LEU A 8 3.80 25.78 19.34
C LEU A 8 4.37 27.10 19.86
N ARG A 9 5.35 27.69 19.16
CA ARG A 9 5.85 29.04 19.46
C ARG A 9 4.80 30.11 19.22
N GLU A 10 4.06 30.03 18.11
CA GLU A 10 2.95 30.94 17.80
C GLU A 10 1.86 30.88 18.88
N LYS A 11 1.64 29.69 19.45
CA LYS A 11 0.75 29.47 20.61
C LYS A 11 1.35 29.84 21.96
N GLN A 12 2.55 30.43 21.99
CA GLN A 12 3.25 30.91 23.19
C GLN A 12 3.57 29.82 24.23
N TYR A 13 3.76 28.57 23.79
CA TYR A 13 4.30 27.54 24.67
C TYR A 13 5.79 27.79 24.98
N ASN A 14 6.25 27.25 26.11
CA ASN A 14 7.64 27.40 26.55
C ASN A 14 8.61 26.71 25.59
N ASP A 15 9.64 27.44 25.13
CA ASP A 15 10.62 26.97 24.14
C ASP A 15 11.38 25.71 24.59
N GLU A 16 11.77 25.63 25.87
CA GLU A 16 12.47 24.46 26.41
C GLU A 16 11.57 23.20 26.37
N ALA A 17 10.27 23.36 26.68
CA ALA A 17 9.31 22.28 26.58
C ALA A 17 9.08 21.85 25.12
N ILE A 18 9.02 22.79 24.18
CA ILE A 18 8.90 22.50 22.74
C ILE A 18 10.11 21.68 22.27
N THR A 19 11.33 22.10 22.60
CA THR A 19 12.56 21.38 22.22
C THR A 19 12.55 19.95 22.79
N LYS A 20 12.25 19.80 24.09
CA LYS A 20 12.16 18.47 24.72
C LYS A 20 11.14 17.56 24.04
N LEU A 21 9.96 18.09 23.67
CA LEU A 21 8.94 17.32 22.96
C LEU A 21 9.44 16.86 21.59
N VAL A 22 9.99 17.78 20.79
CA VAL A 22 10.47 17.47 19.44
C VAL A 22 11.61 16.45 19.48
N ASP A 23 12.55 16.59 20.43
CA ASP A 23 13.67 15.66 20.57
C ASP A 23 13.20 14.28 21.05
N ALA A 24 12.21 14.22 21.95
CA ALA A 24 11.60 12.95 22.34
C ALA A 24 10.95 12.24 21.13
N LEU A 25 10.13 12.95 20.33
CA LEU A 25 9.49 12.37 19.15
C LEU A 25 10.50 11.87 18.11
N LYS A 26 11.60 12.62 17.89
CA LYS A 26 12.70 12.16 17.01
C LYS A 26 13.35 10.89 17.54
N SER A 27 13.68 10.86 18.83
CA SER A 27 14.29 9.68 19.46
C SER A 27 13.39 8.45 19.36
N MET A 28 12.07 8.62 19.48
CA MET A 28 11.11 7.52 19.32
C MET A 28 11.10 6.96 17.91
N ASN A 29 11.16 7.82 16.88
CA ASN A 29 11.27 7.38 15.49
C ASN A 29 12.59 6.67 15.21
N GLU A 30 13.72 7.17 15.75
CA GLU A 30 15.04 6.54 15.60
C GLU A 30 15.09 5.13 16.21
N LYS A 31 14.43 4.93 17.36
CA LYS A 31 14.29 3.61 18.00
C LYS A 31 13.29 2.69 17.29
N GLY A 32 12.49 3.22 16.36
CA GLY A 32 11.47 2.46 15.66
C GLY A 32 10.46 1.82 16.63
N THR A 33 10.07 0.57 16.33
CA THR A 33 9.12 -0.18 17.16
C THR A 33 9.58 -0.46 18.60
N GLU A 34 10.87 -0.35 18.90
CA GLU A 34 11.40 -0.56 20.26
C GLU A 34 10.94 0.55 21.21
N SER A 35 10.70 1.75 20.68
CA SER A 35 10.12 2.86 21.44
C SER A 35 8.75 2.48 22.04
N LEU A 36 7.95 1.66 21.36
CA LEU A 36 6.61 1.30 21.84
C LEU A 36 6.67 0.59 23.20
N SER A 37 7.64 -0.32 23.38
CA SER A 37 7.86 -1.00 24.66
C SER A 37 8.24 -0.05 25.79
N GLU A 38 9.08 0.96 25.50
CA GLU A 38 9.51 1.96 26.50
C GLU A 38 8.36 2.80 27.04
N TYR A 39 7.32 3.00 26.23
CA TYR A 39 6.13 3.78 26.59
C TYR A 39 4.95 2.91 27.06
N GLY A 40 5.21 1.63 27.35
CA GLY A 40 4.23 0.72 27.97
C GLY A 40 3.16 0.19 27.02
N VAL A 41 3.42 0.19 25.70
CA VAL A 41 2.55 -0.50 24.75
C VAL A 41 2.63 -2.01 25.01
N PRO A 42 1.48 -2.72 25.06
CA PRO A 42 1.44 -4.16 25.29
C PRO A 42 2.34 -4.95 24.34
N GLU A 43 3.04 -5.98 24.85
CA GLU A 43 4.03 -6.75 24.08
C GLU A 43 3.45 -7.42 22.83
N ASP A 44 2.21 -7.88 22.91
CA ASP A 44 1.45 -8.45 21.81
C ASP A 44 1.22 -7.42 20.69
N VAL A 45 0.84 -6.19 21.04
CA VAL A 45 0.68 -5.09 20.08
C VAL A 45 2.02 -4.72 19.43
N VAL A 46 3.09 -4.62 20.22
CA VAL A 46 4.44 -4.33 19.68
C VAL A 46 4.87 -5.42 18.70
N LYS A 47 4.59 -6.69 19.03
CA LYS A 47 4.87 -7.83 18.16
C LYS A 47 4.08 -7.75 16.86
N GLU A 48 2.78 -7.46 16.90
CA GLU A 48 1.96 -7.30 15.69
C GLU A 48 2.48 -6.19 14.77
N VAL A 49 2.85 -5.03 15.32
CA VAL A 49 3.42 -3.92 14.54
C VAL A 49 4.73 -4.33 13.89
N LYS A 50 5.60 -5.05 14.60
CA LYS A 50 6.85 -5.60 14.05
C LYS A 50 6.58 -6.55 12.89
N GLU A 51 5.66 -7.49 13.07
CA GLU A 51 5.30 -8.47 12.03
C GLU A 51 4.75 -7.80 10.76
N ILE A 52 3.90 -6.77 10.92
CA ILE A 52 3.38 -5.98 9.81
C ILE A 52 4.54 -5.30 9.06
N LEU A 53 5.40 -4.58 9.78
CA LEU A 53 6.51 -3.84 9.19
C LEU A 53 7.52 -4.76 8.49
N GLU A 54 7.87 -5.90 9.08
CA GLU A 54 8.77 -6.89 8.49
C GLU A 54 8.17 -7.50 7.22
N SER A 55 6.87 -7.87 7.27
CA SER A 55 6.16 -8.40 6.12
C SER A 55 6.08 -7.37 4.98
N SER A 56 5.78 -6.11 5.31
CA SER A 56 5.74 -5.01 4.34
C SER A 56 7.11 -4.71 3.74
N ARG A 57 8.19 -4.67 4.54
CA ARG A 57 9.56 -4.49 4.03
C ARG A 57 10.00 -5.63 3.13
N ARG A 58 9.71 -6.88 3.54
CA ARG A 58 10.02 -8.08 2.75
C ARG A 58 9.31 -8.03 1.41
N TYR A 59 8.03 -7.66 1.40
CA TYR A 59 7.29 -7.50 0.16
C TYR A 59 7.83 -6.34 -0.68
N ALA A 60 8.16 -5.20 -0.07
CA ALA A 60 8.71 -4.06 -0.78
C ALA A 60 9.98 -4.43 -1.56
N GLY A 61 10.86 -5.26 -1.00
CA GLY A 61 12.00 -5.83 -1.73
C GLY A 61 12.93 -4.75 -2.32
N ASN A 62 13.12 -3.65 -1.60
CA ASN A 62 13.86 -2.45 -2.02
C ASN A 62 13.22 -1.62 -3.16
N ARG A 63 11.97 -1.90 -3.54
CA ARG A 63 11.24 -1.09 -4.55
C ARG A 63 10.79 0.27 -4.00
N TYR A 64 10.59 0.36 -2.69
CA TYR A 64 10.21 1.55 -1.95
C TYR A 64 10.52 1.36 -0.46
N ASP A 65 10.67 2.47 0.26
CA ASP A 65 10.94 2.46 1.69
C ASP A 65 9.66 2.21 2.50
N VAL A 66 9.80 1.45 3.58
CA VAL A 66 8.73 1.20 4.56
C VAL A 66 9.29 1.51 5.94
N GLU A 67 8.86 2.65 6.47
CA GLU A 67 9.38 3.21 7.72
C GLU A 67 8.31 3.17 8.81
N PHE A 68 8.78 3.05 10.05
CA PHE A 68 7.94 3.28 11.22
C PHE A 68 7.99 4.77 11.56
N ASP A 69 6.83 5.38 11.76
CA ASP A 69 6.71 6.74 12.24
C ASP A 69 5.73 6.81 13.41
N PHE A 70 6.28 7.02 14.60
CA PHE A 70 5.51 7.24 15.83
C PHE A 70 4.66 8.51 15.77
N THR A 71 5.06 9.49 14.95
CA THR A 71 4.35 10.77 14.82
C THR A 71 3.23 10.73 13.81
N LEU A 72 3.11 9.62 13.07
CA LEU A 72 1.99 9.40 12.18
C LEU A 72 0.70 9.29 13.00
N ILE A 73 -0.12 10.32 12.89
CA ILE A 73 -1.49 10.33 13.40
C ILE A 73 -2.42 10.69 12.24
N ARG A 74 -3.56 10.02 12.17
CA ARG A 74 -4.57 10.29 11.14
C ARG A 74 -5.78 10.93 11.80
N GLY A 75 -6.30 12.00 11.20
CA GLY A 75 -7.33 12.87 11.79
C GLY A 75 -8.73 12.27 11.92
N MET A 76 -8.90 10.96 11.72
CA MET A 76 -10.19 10.29 11.81
C MET A 76 -10.14 9.26 12.93
N GLY A 77 -10.85 9.54 14.03
CA GLY A 77 -10.86 8.71 15.25
C GLY A 77 -11.57 7.36 15.11
N TYR A 78 -11.71 6.84 13.90
CA TYR A 78 -12.31 5.54 13.62
C TYR A 78 -11.28 4.41 13.47
N TYR A 79 -9.99 4.72 13.34
CA TYR A 79 -8.96 3.70 13.24
C TYR A 79 -8.78 2.99 14.58
N THR A 80 -8.77 1.67 14.57
CA THR A 80 -8.71 0.79 15.75
C THR A 80 -7.40 0.04 15.87
N GLY A 81 -6.51 0.15 14.87
CA GLY A 81 -5.23 -0.54 14.84
C GLY A 81 -4.23 0.17 13.95
N SER A 82 -3.49 -0.59 13.14
CA SER A 82 -2.45 -0.03 12.26
C SER A 82 -2.99 1.07 11.35
N ILE A 83 -2.21 2.13 11.20
CA ILE A 83 -2.42 3.19 10.21
C ILE A 83 -1.16 3.30 9.35
N PHE A 84 -1.35 3.74 8.12
CA PHE A 84 -0.26 3.93 7.18
C PHE A 84 -0.53 5.10 6.26
N GLU A 85 0.55 5.69 5.79
CA GLU A 85 0.54 6.80 4.86
C GLU A 85 1.56 6.53 3.76
N VAL A 86 1.22 6.93 2.54
CA VAL A 86 2.11 6.85 1.38
C VAL A 86 2.49 8.26 1.01
N ALA A 87 3.76 8.59 1.23
CA ALA A 87 4.40 9.79 0.74
C ALA A 87 5.03 9.52 -0.64
N TYR A 88 5.26 10.59 -1.40
CA TYR A 88 5.94 10.49 -2.69
C TYR A 88 6.87 11.68 -2.89
N LYS A 89 8.18 11.40 -2.91
CA LYS A 89 9.24 12.41 -3.04
C LYS A 89 9.03 13.55 -2.04
N ASP A 90 9.32 14.79 -2.45
CA ASP A 90 9.15 15.99 -1.65
C ASP A 90 7.74 16.58 -1.73
N LEU A 91 6.73 15.78 -2.09
CA LEU A 91 5.35 16.21 -1.91
C LEU A 91 5.12 16.40 -0.42
N GLY A 92 4.97 17.65 0.02
CA GLY A 92 4.67 18.02 1.40
C GLY A 92 3.28 17.56 1.89
N TYR A 93 2.70 16.54 1.26
CA TYR A 93 1.43 15.92 1.60
C TYR A 93 1.41 14.45 1.14
N SER A 94 0.59 13.63 1.80
CA SER A 94 0.37 12.22 1.46
C SER A 94 -0.38 12.01 0.13
N ILE A 95 0.01 11.01 -0.66
CA ILE A 95 -0.71 10.60 -1.87
C ILE A 95 -1.68 9.44 -1.62
N ALA A 96 -1.52 8.69 -0.55
CA ALA A 96 -2.49 7.71 -0.08
C ALA A 96 -2.38 7.55 1.43
N GLY A 97 -3.42 7.00 2.05
CA GLY A 97 -3.40 6.69 3.46
C GLY A 97 -4.58 5.82 3.86
N GLY A 98 -4.39 5.06 4.93
CA GLY A 98 -5.34 4.06 5.36
C GLY A 98 -5.01 3.48 6.72
N GLY A 99 -5.71 2.41 7.06
CA GLY A 99 -5.53 1.73 8.34
C GLY A 99 -6.68 0.79 8.66
N ARG A 100 -6.57 0.13 9.81
CA ARG A 100 -7.55 -0.81 10.36
C ARG A 100 -8.66 -0.06 11.11
N TYR A 101 -9.92 -0.44 10.89
CA TYR A 101 -11.12 0.23 11.43
C TYR A 101 -12.24 -0.79 11.78
N ASP A 102 -12.00 -1.63 12.77
CA ASP A 102 -12.84 -2.80 13.08
C ASP A 102 -14.26 -2.47 13.57
N GLU A 103 -14.48 -1.25 14.07
CA GLU A 103 -15.80 -0.84 14.59
C GLU A 103 -16.63 -0.07 13.55
N MET A 104 -16.01 0.44 12.47
CA MET A 104 -16.69 1.35 11.54
C MET A 104 -17.87 0.68 10.84
N VAL A 105 -17.67 -0.53 10.32
CA VAL A 105 -18.73 -1.27 9.62
C VAL A 105 -19.84 -1.65 10.60
N GLY A 106 -19.46 -2.10 11.80
CA GLY A 106 -20.40 -2.52 12.84
C GLY A 106 -21.33 -1.43 13.33
N ASN A 107 -20.90 -0.16 13.28
CA ASN A 107 -21.77 0.97 13.59
C ASN A 107 -23.01 1.07 12.68
N PHE A 108 -23.00 0.44 11.50
CA PHE A 108 -24.13 0.46 10.57
C PHE A 108 -25.01 -0.79 10.62
N ILE A 109 -24.43 -1.95 10.99
CA ILE A 109 -25.11 -3.25 10.87
C ILE A 109 -25.29 -3.99 12.20
N GLY A 110 -24.73 -3.48 13.30
CA GLY A 110 -24.84 -4.07 14.63
C GLY A 110 -23.95 -5.29 14.88
N GLU A 111 -22.97 -5.56 14.01
CA GLU A 111 -22.03 -6.68 14.10
C GLU A 111 -20.59 -6.18 13.96
N LYS A 112 -19.69 -6.63 14.83
CA LYS A 112 -18.27 -6.27 14.73
C LYS A 112 -17.65 -6.94 13.50
N ILE A 113 -17.30 -6.12 12.50
CA ILE A 113 -16.63 -6.59 11.28
C ILE A 113 -15.24 -5.93 11.21
N PRO A 114 -14.17 -6.70 11.50
CA PRO A 114 -12.81 -6.25 11.31
C PRO A 114 -12.56 -5.83 9.87
N ALA A 115 -11.96 -4.67 9.66
CA ALA A 115 -11.75 -4.12 8.34
C ALA A 115 -10.45 -3.32 8.27
N ILE A 116 -9.83 -3.34 7.10
CA ILE A 116 -8.66 -2.52 6.78
C ILE A 116 -8.80 -2.03 5.35
N GLY A 117 -8.36 -0.82 5.09
CA GLY A 117 -8.47 -0.23 3.77
C GLY A 117 -7.71 1.08 3.70
N PHE A 118 -7.68 1.65 2.50
CA PHE A 118 -7.01 2.90 2.22
C PHE A 118 -7.70 3.64 1.10
N SER A 119 -7.37 4.92 0.99
CA SER A 119 -7.77 5.78 -0.10
C SER A 119 -6.53 6.36 -0.77
N ILE A 120 -6.61 6.58 -2.07
CA ILE A 120 -5.60 7.29 -2.85
C ILE A 120 -6.14 8.69 -3.15
N GLY A 121 -5.32 9.71 -2.94
CA GLY A 121 -5.57 11.07 -3.42
C GLY A 121 -5.39 11.14 -4.93
N PHE A 122 -6.35 10.58 -5.67
CA PHE A 122 -6.23 10.37 -7.12
C PHE A 122 -5.88 11.64 -7.89
N GLU A 123 -6.61 12.73 -7.66
CA GLU A 123 -6.34 14.02 -8.33
C GLU A 123 -4.92 14.52 -8.07
N ARG A 124 -4.44 14.39 -6.83
CA ARG A 124 -3.09 14.83 -6.43
C ARG A 124 -2.01 14.00 -7.12
N LEU A 125 -2.21 12.69 -7.17
CA LEU A 125 -1.31 11.78 -7.88
C LEU A 125 -1.25 12.11 -9.37
N VAL A 126 -2.40 12.33 -10.02
CA VAL A 126 -2.47 12.69 -11.44
C VAL A 126 -1.76 14.02 -11.70
N ASN A 127 -2.02 15.04 -10.88
CA ASN A 127 -1.35 16.34 -11.01
C ASN A 127 0.17 16.21 -10.89
N GLN A 128 0.66 15.46 -9.90
CA GLN A 128 2.09 15.24 -9.73
C GLN A 128 2.70 14.53 -10.96
N LEU A 129 2.05 13.48 -11.47
CA LEU A 129 2.52 12.77 -12.66
C LEU A 129 2.57 13.70 -13.89
N MET A 130 1.60 14.60 -14.03
CA MET A 130 1.61 15.62 -15.08
C MET A 130 2.75 16.63 -14.93
N GLU A 131 3.00 17.12 -13.71
CA GLU A 131 4.12 18.04 -13.42
C GLU A 131 5.48 17.40 -13.72
N GLU A 132 5.62 16.12 -13.40
CA GLU A 132 6.81 15.31 -13.73
C GLU A 132 6.90 14.95 -15.22
N LYS A 133 5.90 15.34 -16.01
CA LYS A 133 5.77 14.98 -17.43
C LYS A 133 5.87 13.46 -17.63
N PHE A 134 5.39 12.70 -16.63
CA PHE A 134 5.36 11.26 -16.70
C PHE A 134 4.53 10.84 -17.90
N ARG A 135 5.11 9.98 -18.74
CA ARG A 135 4.40 9.37 -19.85
C ARG A 135 4.08 7.95 -19.44
N VAL A 136 2.80 7.62 -19.44
CA VAL A 136 2.36 6.23 -19.34
C VAL A 136 3.08 5.48 -20.45
N PRO A 137 3.97 4.52 -20.12
CA PRO A 137 4.68 3.79 -21.14
C PRO A 137 3.65 2.97 -21.93
N GLY A 138 3.85 2.86 -23.24
CA GLY A 138 3.01 2.04 -24.12
C GLY A 138 3.28 0.56 -23.87
N GLN A 139 2.86 0.07 -22.71
CA GLN A 139 3.08 -1.30 -22.28
C GLN A 139 1.92 -2.18 -22.72
N GLU A 140 2.25 -3.37 -23.20
CA GLU A 140 1.24 -4.38 -23.50
C GLU A 140 0.58 -4.86 -22.21
N LYS A 141 -0.75 -4.93 -22.22
CA LYS A 141 -1.54 -5.44 -21.11
C LYS A 141 -1.65 -6.95 -21.20
N VAL A 142 -1.27 -7.63 -20.12
CA VAL A 142 -1.33 -9.08 -19.96
C VAL A 142 -2.40 -9.43 -18.92
N VAL A 143 -3.24 -10.40 -19.24
CA VAL A 143 -4.06 -11.07 -18.24
C VAL A 143 -3.46 -12.43 -17.87
N LEU A 144 -3.07 -12.60 -16.60
CA LEU A 144 -2.62 -13.90 -16.07
C LEU A 144 -3.80 -14.57 -15.36
N LEU A 145 -4.20 -15.73 -15.91
CA LEU A 145 -5.33 -16.51 -15.44
C LEU A 145 -4.84 -17.63 -14.51
N TYR A 146 -5.45 -17.77 -13.33
CA TYR A 146 -5.14 -18.84 -12.37
C TYR A 146 -6.38 -19.68 -12.05
N GLU A 147 -6.20 -20.90 -11.57
CA GLU A 147 -7.26 -21.78 -11.09
C GLU A 147 -7.42 -21.61 -9.56
N SER A 148 -8.61 -21.86 -9.02
CA SER A 148 -8.91 -21.66 -7.59
C SER A 148 -8.04 -22.48 -6.63
N GLY A 149 -7.42 -23.56 -7.13
CA GLY A 149 -6.53 -24.43 -6.37
C GLY A 149 -5.04 -24.03 -6.42
N ASP A 150 -4.69 -23.01 -7.20
CA ASP A 150 -3.30 -22.57 -7.33
C ASP A 150 -2.82 -21.84 -6.07
N ASP A 151 -1.51 -21.93 -5.78
CA ASP A 151 -0.89 -21.08 -4.76
C ASP A 151 -0.85 -19.63 -5.26
N TYR A 152 -1.68 -18.78 -4.66
CA TYR A 152 -1.82 -17.39 -5.08
C TYR A 152 -0.53 -16.58 -4.93
N ILE A 153 0.36 -16.93 -4.00
CA ILE A 153 1.65 -16.26 -3.85
C ILE A 153 2.54 -16.55 -5.06
N ASP A 154 2.55 -17.78 -5.55
CA ASP A 154 3.34 -18.13 -6.72
C ASP A 154 2.74 -17.55 -8.01
N VAL A 155 1.41 -17.41 -8.09
CA VAL A 155 0.74 -16.63 -9.15
C VAL A 155 1.18 -15.17 -9.13
N MET A 156 1.24 -14.54 -7.96
CA MET A 156 1.69 -13.14 -7.81
C MET A 156 3.15 -12.96 -8.22
N LYS A 157 4.04 -13.88 -7.82
CA LYS A 157 5.46 -13.85 -8.25
C LYS A 157 5.57 -13.93 -9.77
N LYS A 158 4.82 -14.82 -10.41
CA LYS A 158 4.81 -14.93 -11.87
C LYS A 158 4.32 -13.64 -12.54
N ALA A 159 3.32 -12.98 -11.96
CA ALA A 159 2.89 -11.67 -12.45
C ALA A 159 3.97 -10.59 -12.28
N ASP A 160 4.73 -10.63 -11.19
CA ASP A 160 5.86 -9.71 -10.98
C ASP A 160 6.97 -9.94 -12.02
N GLU A 161 7.30 -11.19 -12.37
CA GLU A 161 8.24 -11.49 -13.46
C GLU A 161 7.81 -10.88 -14.80
N PHE A 162 6.52 -10.95 -15.14
CA PHE A 162 5.99 -10.29 -16.34
C PHE A 162 6.02 -8.76 -16.22
N ARG A 163 5.79 -8.20 -15.02
CA ARG A 163 5.91 -6.74 -14.81
C ARG A 163 7.35 -6.26 -14.97
N GLU A 164 8.33 -7.05 -14.51
CA GLU A 164 9.76 -6.77 -14.70
C GLU A 164 10.17 -6.77 -16.18
N GLN A 165 9.49 -7.58 -17.00
CA GLN A 165 9.66 -7.56 -18.46
C GLN A 165 8.97 -6.37 -19.15
N GLY A 166 8.26 -5.53 -18.40
CA GLY A 166 7.61 -4.33 -18.90
C GLY A 166 6.15 -4.50 -19.30
N TYR A 167 5.46 -5.56 -18.88
CA TYR A 167 4.03 -5.74 -19.09
C TYR A 167 3.18 -5.11 -17.98
N VAL A 168 1.95 -4.69 -18.32
CA VAL A 168 0.92 -4.37 -17.33
C VAL A 168 0.09 -5.63 -17.05
N VAL A 169 0.29 -6.24 -15.89
CA VAL A 169 -0.25 -7.58 -15.59
C VAL A 169 -1.40 -7.52 -14.61
N SER A 170 -2.57 -8.02 -15.03
CA SER A 170 -3.75 -8.21 -14.17
C SER A 170 -3.99 -9.70 -13.90
N LEU A 171 -4.39 -10.03 -12.68
CA LEU A 171 -4.68 -11.40 -12.25
C LEU A 171 -6.19 -11.64 -12.24
N PHE A 172 -6.64 -12.74 -12.84
CA PHE A 172 -8.05 -13.14 -12.79
C PHE A 172 -8.17 -14.66 -12.64
N GLU A 173 -9.19 -15.12 -11.92
CA GLU A 173 -9.50 -16.55 -11.91
C GLU A 173 -9.99 -16.98 -13.31
N LYS A 174 -9.55 -18.15 -13.75
CA LYS A 174 -9.90 -18.72 -15.04
C LYS A 174 -11.36 -19.16 -15.04
N ALA A 175 -12.13 -18.64 -15.99
CA ALA A 175 -13.53 -19.01 -16.14
C ALA A 175 -13.67 -20.38 -16.84
N LYS A 176 -14.75 -21.10 -16.52
CA LYS A 176 -15.13 -22.37 -17.20
C LYS A 176 -15.17 -22.25 -18.73
N LYS A 177 -15.58 -21.09 -19.25
CA LYS A 177 -15.63 -20.78 -20.69
C LYS A 177 -14.53 -19.80 -21.06
N LEU A 178 -13.29 -20.30 -21.14
CA LEU A 178 -12.09 -19.50 -21.40
C LEU A 178 -12.24 -18.59 -22.63
N SER A 179 -12.73 -19.10 -23.77
CA SER A 179 -12.91 -18.29 -24.99
C SER A 179 -13.78 -17.04 -24.77
N ARG A 180 -14.87 -17.14 -23.99
CA ARG A 180 -15.72 -15.97 -23.69
C ARG A 180 -14.98 -14.94 -22.83
N GLN A 181 -14.20 -15.42 -21.86
CA GLN A 181 -13.41 -14.58 -20.98
C GLN A 181 -12.28 -13.88 -21.74
N LEU A 182 -11.59 -14.57 -22.65
CA LEU A 182 -10.55 -13.97 -23.49
C LEU A 182 -11.12 -12.90 -24.42
N ASN A 183 -12.27 -13.14 -25.06
CA ASN A 183 -12.94 -12.13 -25.89
C ASN A 183 -13.27 -10.86 -25.08
N GLN A 184 -13.75 -11.03 -23.85
CA GLN A 184 -14.02 -9.90 -22.95
C GLN A 184 -12.74 -9.13 -22.61
N PHE A 185 -11.61 -9.81 -22.38
CA PHE A 185 -10.34 -9.12 -22.13
C PHE A 185 -9.79 -8.41 -23.37
N THR A 186 -10.01 -8.95 -24.57
CA THR A 186 -9.74 -8.23 -25.81
C THR A 186 -10.55 -6.92 -25.89
N GLU A 187 -11.85 -6.96 -25.55
CA GLU A 187 -12.70 -5.76 -25.49
C GLU A 187 -12.22 -4.74 -24.41
N TYR A 188 -11.59 -5.21 -23.34
CA TYR A 188 -10.95 -4.37 -22.31
C TYR A 188 -9.56 -3.85 -22.70
N GLY A 189 -9.11 -4.19 -23.91
CA GLY A 189 -7.85 -3.73 -24.48
C GLY A 189 -6.63 -4.46 -23.95
N PHE A 190 -6.78 -5.72 -23.51
CA PHE A 190 -5.64 -6.59 -23.24
C PHE A 190 -5.00 -7.07 -24.55
N ASN A 191 -3.66 -7.11 -24.57
CA ASN A 191 -2.86 -7.51 -25.74
C ASN A 191 -2.50 -8.99 -25.69
N LYS A 192 -2.31 -9.53 -24.47
CA LYS A 192 -1.79 -10.88 -24.24
C LYS A 192 -2.51 -11.53 -23.06
N PHE A 193 -2.46 -12.85 -23.02
CA PHE A 193 -2.89 -13.64 -21.87
C PHE A 193 -1.88 -14.74 -21.54
N ALA A 194 -1.89 -15.20 -20.30
CA ALA A 194 -1.21 -16.41 -19.87
C ALA A 194 -2.15 -17.20 -18.97
N VAL A 195 -2.01 -18.52 -18.96
CA VAL A 195 -2.65 -19.39 -17.96
C VAL A 195 -1.53 -19.88 -17.06
N TYR A 196 -1.67 -19.66 -15.77
CA TYR A 196 -0.69 -20.07 -14.78
C TYR A 196 -0.50 -21.58 -14.83
N GLY A 197 0.76 -22.00 -14.97
CA GLY A 197 1.20 -23.38 -15.00
C GLY A 197 2.54 -23.55 -14.27
N GLY A 198 2.81 -22.72 -13.25
CA GLY A 198 4.10 -22.66 -12.58
C GLY A 198 5.19 -22.08 -13.48
N GLU A 199 6.33 -22.77 -13.59
CA GLU A 199 7.46 -22.35 -14.43
C GLU A 199 7.13 -22.34 -15.93
N GLU A 200 6.22 -23.22 -16.38
CA GLU A 200 5.79 -23.33 -17.79
C GLU A 200 4.77 -22.27 -18.22
N THR A 201 4.59 -21.21 -17.42
CA THR A 201 3.62 -20.15 -17.73
C THR A 201 4.10 -19.31 -18.92
N GLU A 202 3.44 -19.49 -20.07
CA GLU A 202 3.77 -18.80 -21.32
C GLU A 202 2.78 -17.69 -21.68
N LEU A 203 3.31 -16.58 -22.22
CA LEU A 203 2.53 -15.49 -22.80
C LEU A 203 2.02 -15.85 -24.21
N LYS A 204 0.74 -15.58 -24.45
CA LYS A 204 0.07 -15.78 -25.72
C LYS A 204 -0.61 -14.49 -26.15
N ASP A 205 -0.62 -14.20 -27.45
CA ASP A 205 -1.33 -13.04 -27.97
C ASP A 205 -2.84 -13.23 -27.85
N LEU A 206 -3.52 -12.19 -27.37
CA LEU A 206 -4.96 -12.02 -27.57
C LEU A 206 -5.10 -11.44 -28.97
N SER A 207 -5.32 -12.30 -29.97
CA SER A 207 -5.54 -11.87 -31.35
C SER A 207 -6.63 -10.80 -31.40
N ALA A 208 -6.25 -9.59 -31.80
CA ALA A 208 -7.18 -8.56 -32.22
C ALA A 208 -7.80 -9.04 -33.54
N ASN A 209 -9.12 -9.28 -33.55
CA ASN A 209 -9.86 -9.40 -34.80
C ASN A 209 -9.80 -8.08 -35.58
#